data_AF-E5YA22-F1
#
_entry.id   AF-E5YA22-F1
#
_cell.length_a   1.000
_cell.length_b   1.000
_cell.length_c   1.000
_cell.angle_alpha   90.00
_cell.angle_beta   90.00
_cell.angle_gamma   90.00
#
_symmetry.space_group_name_H-M   'P 1'
#
loop_
_entity.id
_entity.type
_entity.pdbx_description
1 polymer ?
#
loop_
_entity_poly.entity_id
_entity_poly.type
_entity_poly.pdbx_seq_one_letter_code
_entity_poly.pdbx_strand_id
1 'polypeptide(L)'
;MARLLKKPLIIALAAVILLVIGFFAYIQNAFTGTRCEAAKHLDADMIGDCYGCHLKVTPQVAQDWYESKHGVTLVRCQVCHGQPDGKGAVPFKRVPGVEVCAACHGLAIDKMTALYGKRDDCSTCHPYHARPMHGKVYENRQATTKTVLE
;
A
#
# COMPACT_ATOMS: atom_id res chain seq x y z
N MET A 1 -43.13 40.39 15.81
CA MET A 1 -42.19 39.50 16.53
C MET A 1 -41.12 38.84 15.64
N ALA A 2 -41.35 38.64 14.33
CA ALA A 2 -40.39 37.95 13.43
C ALA A 2 -39.08 38.70 13.08
N ARG A 3 -38.95 40.00 13.42
CA ARG A 3 -37.77 40.82 13.07
C ARG A 3 -36.67 40.82 14.16
N LEU A 4 -37.03 40.50 15.41
CA LEU A 4 -36.10 40.43 16.54
C LEU A 4 -35.35 39.08 16.64
N LEU A 5 -35.93 37.98 16.15
CA LEU A 5 -35.25 36.67 16.11
C LEU A 5 -34.21 36.55 14.99
N LYS A 6 -34.24 37.42 13.96
CA LYS A 6 -33.32 37.34 12.80
C LYS A 6 -31.92 37.82 13.13
N LYS A 7 -31.77 38.82 14.01
CA LYS A 7 -30.45 39.36 14.40
C LYS A 7 -29.57 38.36 15.15
N PRO A 8 -30.03 37.65 16.20
CA PRO A 8 -29.20 36.64 16.87
C PRO A 8 -28.92 35.44 15.97
N LEU A 9 -29.84 35.08 15.07
CA LEU A 9 -29.62 34.00 14.09
C LEU A 9 -28.52 34.37 13.08
N ILE A 10 -28.51 35.60 12.56
CA ILE A 10 -27.48 36.08 11.64
C ILE A 10 -26.10 36.13 12.33
N ILE A 11 -26.05 36.57 13.60
CA ILE A 11 -24.80 36.60 14.38
C ILE A 11 -24.29 35.19 14.63
N ALA A 12 -25.18 34.24 14.99
CA ALA A 12 -24.80 32.85 15.19
C ALA A 12 -24.27 32.20 13.90
N LEU A 13 -24.92 32.44 12.76
CA LEU A 13 -24.46 31.94 11.45
C LEU A 13 -23.10 32.53 11.06
N ALA A 14 -22.89 33.83 11.28
CA ALA A 14 -21.61 34.48 11.02
C ALA A 14 -20.48 33.92 11.90
N ALA A 15 -20.76 33.65 13.18
CA ALA A 15 -19.81 33.02 14.09
C ALA A 15 -19.44 31.59 13.66
N VAL A 16 -20.43 30.80 13.24
CA VAL A 16 -20.18 29.44 12.71
C VAL A 16 -19.33 29.50 11.43
N ILE A 17 -19.64 30.42 10.51
CA ILE A 17 -18.85 30.60 9.28
C ILE A 17 -17.40 30.99 9.62
N LEU A 18 -17.18 31.89 10.58
CA LEU A 18 -15.84 32.27 11.02
C LEU A 18 -15.08 31.10 11.66
N LEU A 19 -15.76 30.27 12.47
CA LEU A 19 -15.15 29.06 13.04
C LEU A 19 -14.79 28.04 11.96
N VAL A 20 -15.64 27.86 10.94
CA VAL A 20 -15.37 26.97 9.81
C VAL A 20 -14.19 27.49 8.98
N ILE A 21 -14.16 28.78 8.64
CA ILE A 21 -13.03 29.39 7.93
C ILE A 21 -11.74 29.28 8.75
N GLY A 22 -11.80 29.56 10.05
CA GLY A 22 -10.67 29.41 10.95
C GLY A 22 -10.17 27.97 11.04
N PHE A 23 -11.08 27.00 11.10
CA PHE A 23 -10.75 25.57 11.05
C PHE A 23 -10.04 25.20 9.74
N PHE A 24 -10.58 25.60 8.58
CA PHE A 24 -9.94 25.31 7.30
C PHE A 24 -8.59 26.01 7.14
N ALA A 25 -8.45 27.27 7.57
CA ALA A 25 -7.18 27.98 7.57
C ALA A 25 -6.15 27.32 8.51
N TYR A 26 -6.59 26.87 9.68
CA TYR A 26 -5.76 26.11 10.61
C TYR A 26 -5.29 24.79 9.98
N ILE A 27 -6.19 24.00 9.38
CA ILE A 27 -5.80 22.75 8.70
C ILE A 27 -4.84 23.03 7.55
N GLN A 28 -5.04 24.10 6.77
CA GLN A 28 -4.14 24.45 5.66
C GLN A 28 -2.74 24.89 6.14
N ASN A 29 -2.64 25.56 7.29
CA ASN A 29 -1.36 26.09 7.79
C ASN A 29 -0.64 25.16 8.78
N ALA A 30 -1.38 24.35 9.54
CA ALA A 30 -0.81 23.40 10.51
C ALA A 30 -0.30 22.13 9.81
N PHE A 31 -0.84 21.78 8.64
CA PHE A 31 -0.44 20.61 7.85
C PHE A 31 0.16 21.04 6.51
N THR A 32 1.22 21.85 6.57
CA THR A 32 2.04 22.24 5.40
C THR A 32 2.92 21.11 4.87
N GLY A 33 2.98 19.98 5.58
CA GLY A 33 3.68 18.78 5.16
C GLY A 33 3.09 18.20 3.89
N THR A 34 3.65 18.58 2.74
CA THR A 34 3.58 17.86 1.46
C THR A 34 2.18 17.37 1.08
N ARG A 35 1.39 18.26 0.48
CA ARG A 35 0.31 17.83 -0.41
C ARG A 35 0.92 17.09 -1.60
N CYS A 36 1.10 15.78 -1.44
CA CYS A 36 1.17 14.76 -2.49
C CYS A 36 1.93 15.11 -3.79
N GLU A 37 3.08 15.77 -3.73
CA GLU A 37 4.12 15.46 -4.72
C GLU A 37 4.50 14.02 -4.38
N ALA A 38 4.16 13.05 -5.23
CA ALA A 38 4.43 11.63 -5.00
C ALA A 38 5.82 11.48 -4.37
N ALA A 39 5.87 11.11 -3.08
CA ALA A 39 7.08 11.15 -2.29
C ALA A 39 8.21 10.52 -3.11
N LYS A 40 9.17 11.34 -3.56
CA LYS A 40 10.39 10.80 -4.14
C LYS A 40 10.94 9.87 -3.08
N HIS A 41 11.20 8.62 -3.45
CA HIS A 41 11.82 7.69 -2.51
C HIS A 41 13.10 8.31 -2.01
N LEU A 42 13.31 8.20 -0.69
CA LEU A 42 14.40 8.83 0.03
C LEU A 42 15.74 8.47 -0.60
N ASP A 43 16.66 9.44 -0.56
CA ASP A 43 18.06 9.25 -0.93
C ASP A 43 18.77 8.29 0.06
N ALA A 44 20.02 7.98 -0.24
CA ALA A 44 20.69 6.76 0.18
C ALA A 44 20.83 6.50 1.69
N ASP A 45 20.68 7.52 2.53
CA ASP A 45 20.96 7.41 3.97
C ASP A 45 19.82 6.75 4.77
N MET A 46 18.65 6.57 4.16
CA MET A 46 17.51 5.82 4.73
C MET A 46 17.30 4.46 4.05
N ILE A 47 18.30 4.01 3.27
CA ILE A 47 18.28 2.73 2.56
C ILE A 47 18.26 1.58 3.57
N GLY A 48 17.16 0.86 3.60
CA GLY A 48 17.02 -0.37 4.38
C GLY A 48 15.74 -0.42 5.20
N ASP A 49 15.27 0.73 5.69
CA ASP A 49 14.04 0.81 6.48
C ASP A 49 12.83 1.26 5.64
N CYS A 50 12.57 0.53 4.55
CA CYS A 50 11.35 0.73 3.76
C CYS A 50 10.11 0.61 4.65
N TYR A 51 10.12 -0.36 5.56
CA TYR A 51 9.00 -0.63 6.45
C TYR A 51 8.72 0.52 7.41
N GLY A 52 9.71 1.07 8.10
CA GLY A 52 9.48 2.12 9.11
C GLY A 52 8.91 3.41 8.54
N CYS A 53 9.26 3.78 7.30
CA CYS A 53 8.60 4.87 6.60
C CYS A 53 7.19 4.47 6.14
N HIS A 54 7.05 3.33 5.46
CA HIS A 54 5.76 2.88 4.93
C HIS A 54 4.73 2.53 6.00
N LEU A 55 5.15 2.19 7.21
CA LEU A 55 4.28 2.02 8.36
C LEU A 55 3.65 3.35 8.79
N LYS A 56 4.34 4.47 8.60
CA LYS A 56 3.82 5.81 8.94
C LYS A 56 2.95 6.38 7.83
N VAL A 57 3.37 6.23 6.57
CA VAL A 57 2.68 6.87 5.42
C VAL A 57 1.62 5.99 4.76
N THR A 58 1.79 4.67 4.83
CA THR A 58 0.86 3.67 4.25
C THR A 58 0.65 2.50 5.23
N PRO A 59 0.19 2.77 6.47
CA PRO A 59 0.16 1.79 7.57
C PRO A 59 -0.54 0.49 7.19
N GLN A 60 -1.68 0.58 6.51
CA GLN A 60 -2.44 -0.60 6.11
C GLN A 60 -1.68 -1.48 5.11
N VAL A 61 -1.06 -0.88 4.08
CA VAL A 61 -0.30 -1.64 3.07
C VAL A 61 0.94 -2.29 3.69
N ALA A 62 1.63 -1.56 4.58
CA ALA A 62 2.77 -2.09 5.31
C ALA A 62 2.37 -3.28 6.21
N GLN A 63 1.22 -3.18 6.87
CA GLN A 63 0.69 -4.24 7.72
C GLN A 63 0.22 -5.44 6.90
N ASP A 64 -0.55 -5.21 5.84
CA ASP A 64 -1.05 -6.28 4.97
C ASP A 64 0.13 -7.04 4.32
N TRP A 65 1.22 -6.36 3.96
CA TRP A 65 2.47 -7.01 3.54
C TRP A 65 3.10 -7.86 4.63
N TYR A 66 3.27 -7.30 5.84
CA TYR A 66 3.88 -7.99 6.96
C TYR A 66 3.15 -9.29 7.31
N GLU A 67 1.82 -9.27 7.22
CA GLU A 67 0.95 -10.43 7.46
C GLU A 67 0.79 -11.34 6.22
N SER A 68 1.22 -10.89 5.04
CA SER A 68 1.16 -11.67 3.81
C SER A 68 2.14 -12.85 3.86
N LYS A 69 1.94 -13.79 2.93
CA LYS A 69 2.84 -14.92 2.72
C LYS A 69 4.28 -14.51 2.46
N HIS A 70 4.50 -13.39 1.78
CA HIS A 70 5.84 -12.87 1.52
C HIS A 70 6.47 -12.26 2.78
N GLY A 71 5.70 -11.48 3.54
CA GLY A 71 6.14 -10.88 4.79
C GLY A 71 6.57 -11.92 5.83
N VAL A 72 5.73 -12.96 6.03
CA VAL A 72 6.04 -14.03 7.00
C VAL A 72 7.19 -14.93 6.57
N THR A 73 7.49 -15.03 5.26
CA THR A 73 8.69 -15.72 4.76
C THR A 73 9.88 -14.79 4.57
N LEU A 74 9.86 -13.60 5.19
CA LEU A 74 10.95 -12.64 5.23
C LEU A 74 11.41 -12.11 3.86
N VAL A 75 10.53 -12.16 2.84
CA VAL A 75 10.79 -11.46 1.58
C VAL A 75 10.76 -9.96 1.89
N ARG A 76 11.88 -9.29 1.60
CA ARG A 76 12.02 -7.85 1.85
C ARG A 76 11.49 -7.04 0.67
N CYS A 77 11.08 -5.80 0.91
CA CYS A 77 10.50 -4.92 -0.12
C CYS A 77 11.42 -4.80 -1.36
N GLN A 78 12.73 -4.72 -1.12
CA GLN A 78 13.76 -4.55 -2.15
C GLN A 78 13.90 -5.74 -3.09
N VAL A 79 13.37 -6.92 -2.72
CA VAL A 79 13.39 -8.11 -3.59
C VAL A 79 12.59 -7.85 -4.87
N CYS A 80 11.45 -7.16 -4.75
CA CYS A 80 10.61 -6.82 -5.89
C CYS A 80 10.86 -5.38 -6.37
N HIS A 81 11.07 -4.46 -5.42
CA HIS A 81 11.18 -3.03 -5.73
C HIS A 81 12.58 -2.56 -6.07
N GLY A 82 13.62 -3.36 -5.82
CA GLY A 82 15.02 -2.95 -5.93
C GLY A 82 15.47 -2.07 -4.76
N GLN A 83 16.74 -1.66 -4.78
CA GLN A 83 17.28 -0.67 -3.84
C GLN A 83 17.34 0.72 -4.48
N PRO A 84 16.96 1.80 -3.78
CA PRO A 84 16.99 3.16 -4.32
C PRO A 84 18.35 3.63 -4.83
N ASP A 85 19.47 3.10 -4.31
CA ASP A 85 20.82 3.40 -4.78
C ASP A 85 21.21 2.66 -6.08
N GLY A 86 20.31 1.85 -6.63
CA GLY A 86 20.54 1.05 -7.82
C GLY A 86 21.41 -0.20 -7.59
N LYS A 87 21.82 -0.50 -6.36
CA LYS A 87 22.65 -1.68 -6.02
C LYS A 87 21.82 -2.93 -5.72
N GLY A 88 20.51 -2.88 -5.91
CA GLY A 88 19.62 -4.02 -5.73
C GLY A 88 19.79 -5.08 -6.82
N ALA A 89 19.32 -6.31 -6.53
CA ALA A 89 19.29 -7.40 -7.51
C ALA A 89 18.35 -7.11 -8.70
N VAL A 90 17.39 -6.20 -8.52
CA VAL A 90 16.51 -5.67 -9.56
C VAL A 90 16.58 -4.14 -9.57
N PRO A 91 16.35 -3.49 -10.74
CA PRO A 91 16.27 -2.05 -10.82
C PRO A 91 15.20 -1.47 -9.90
N PHE A 92 15.46 -0.30 -9.34
CA PHE A 92 14.49 0.35 -8.47
C PHE A 92 13.22 0.74 -9.22
N LYS A 93 12.08 0.19 -8.82
CA LYS A 93 10.75 0.53 -9.38
C LYS A 93 9.70 0.62 -8.28
N ARG A 94 8.99 1.74 -8.22
CA ARG A 94 7.81 1.92 -7.33
C ARG A 94 6.70 0.91 -7.63
N VAL A 95 6.52 0.59 -8.91
CA VAL A 95 5.60 -0.45 -9.38
C VAL A 95 6.43 -1.43 -10.21
N PRO A 96 6.84 -2.57 -9.62
CA PRO A 96 7.54 -3.62 -10.34
C PRO A 96 6.63 -4.22 -11.41
N GLY A 97 7.22 -4.65 -12.53
CA GLY A 97 6.49 -5.43 -13.52
C GLY A 97 6.41 -6.91 -13.11
N VAL A 98 5.61 -7.69 -13.82
CA VAL A 98 5.36 -9.12 -13.52
C VAL A 98 6.61 -9.99 -13.64
N GLU A 99 7.66 -9.50 -14.28
CA GLU A 99 8.96 -10.17 -14.39
C GLU A 99 9.57 -10.53 -13.03
N VAL A 100 9.35 -9.70 -12.00
CA VAL A 100 9.90 -9.97 -10.66
C VAL A 100 9.20 -11.16 -9.99
N CYS A 101 7.94 -11.41 -10.35
CA CYS A 101 7.18 -12.56 -9.87
C CYS A 101 7.70 -13.85 -10.49
N ALA A 102 8.04 -13.82 -11.78
CA ALA A 102 8.50 -14.99 -12.54
C ALA A 102 9.82 -15.56 -12.00
N ALA A 103 10.68 -14.73 -11.39
CA ALA A 103 11.92 -15.17 -10.76
C ALA A 103 11.71 -16.24 -9.67
N CYS A 104 10.56 -16.26 -9.00
CA CYS A 104 10.22 -17.25 -7.96
C CYS A 104 9.00 -18.12 -8.31
N HIS A 105 8.07 -17.60 -9.12
CA HIS A 105 6.77 -18.22 -9.39
C HIS A 105 6.60 -18.71 -10.83
N GLY A 106 7.69 -18.92 -11.59
CA GLY A 106 7.64 -19.37 -12.99
C GLY A 106 6.64 -20.50 -13.26
N LEU A 107 6.72 -21.61 -12.50
CA LEU A 107 5.81 -22.75 -12.66
C LEU A 107 4.33 -22.39 -12.43
N ALA A 108 4.03 -21.54 -11.46
CA ALA A 108 2.67 -21.12 -11.19
C ALA A 108 2.15 -20.18 -12.30
N ILE A 109 3.02 -19.29 -12.82
CA ILE A 109 2.71 -18.41 -13.94
C ILE A 109 2.48 -19.22 -15.22
N ASP A 110 3.30 -20.23 -15.50
CA ASP A 110 3.13 -21.13 -16.65
C ASP A 110 1.77 -21.85 -16.58
N LYS A 111 1.42 -22.37 -15.39
CA LYS A 111 0.12 -23.00 -15.16
C LYS A 111 -1.03 -22.00 -15.38
N MET A 112 -0.94 -20.79 -14.84
CA MET A 112 -1.99 -19.77 -15.04
C MET A 112 -2.09 -19.34 -16.50
N THR A 113 -0.95 -19.24 -17.20
CA THR A 113 -0.88 -18.91 -18.63
C THR A 113 -1.54 -19.99 -19.48
N ALA A 114 -1.33 -21.27 -19.15
CA ALA A 114 -1.98 -22.37 -19.85
C ALA A 114 -3.51 -22.39 -19.64
N LEU A 115 -3.99 -22.01 -18.45
CA LEU A 115 -5.42 -22.03 -18.11
C LEU A 115 -6.18 -20.79 -18.59
N TYR A 116 -5.57 -19.62 -18.51
CA TYR A 116 -6.25 -18.33 -18.67
C TYR A 116 -5.63 -17.43 -19.75
N GLY A 117 -4.60 -17.92 -20.45
CA GLY A 117 -3.80 -17.13 -21.37
C GLY A 117 -2.76 -16.27 -20.66
N LYS A 118 -1.78 -15.75 -21.43
CA LYS A 118 -0.76 -14.85 -20.89
C LYS A 118 -1.41 -13.54 -20.46
N ARG A 119 -1.11 -13.11 -19.24
CA ARG A 119 -1.58 -11.84 -18.67
C ARG A 119 -0.40 -11.07 -18.10
N ASP A 120 -0.40 -9.77 -18.34
CA ASP A 120 0.61 -8.86 -17.81
C ASP A 120 0.14 -8.19 -16.50
N ASP A 121 -1.04 -8.57 -15.99
CA ASP A 121 -1.75 -7.97 -14.86
C ASP A 121 -2.11 -8.99 -13.76
N CYS A 122 -1.12 -9.75 -13.24
CA CYS A 122 -1.34 -10.79 -12.23
C CYS A 122 -2.16 -10.28 -11.03
N SER A 123 -2.06 -9.00 -10.68
CA SER A 123 -2.75 -8.36 -9.56
C SER A 123 -4.26 -8.31 -9.66
N THR A 124 -4.83 -8.46 -10.85
CA THR A 124 -6.29 -8.51 -11.02
C THR A 124 -6.89 -9.70 -10.27
N CYS A 125 -6.14 -10.80 -10.16
CA CYS A 125 -6.53 -11.98 -9.38
C CYS A 125 -5.68 -12.17 -8.10
N HIS A 126 -4.46 -11.63 -8.08
CA HIS A 126 -3.50 -11.75 -6.97
C HIS A 126 -3.07 -10.38 -6.43
N PRO A 127 -3.89 -9.72 -5.60
CA PRO A 127 -3.61 -8.37 -5.13
C PRO A 127 -2.24 -8.23 -4.45
N TYR A 128 -1.54 -7.14 -4.75
CA TYR A 128 -0.25 -6.81 -4.14
C TYR A 128 -0.40 -6.55 -2.66
N HIS A 129 0.66 -6.85 -1.89
CA HIS A 129 0.74 -6.56 -0.47
C HIS A 129 -0.49 -7.00 0.32
N ALA A 130 -1.22 -8.02 -0.13
CA ALA A 130 -2.45 -8.44 0.52
C ALA A 130 -2.16 -9.45 1.62
N ARG A 131 -2.73 -9.19 2.80
CA ARG A 131 -2.93 -10.22 3.82
C ARG A 131 -3.69 -11.40 3.21
N PRO A 132 -3.52 -12.63 3.72
CA PRO A 132 -4.40 -13.72 3.36
C PRO A 132 -5.82 -13.32 3.79
N MET A 133 -6.63 -12.84 2.85
CA MET A 133 -8.06 -12.64 3.03
C MET A 133 -8.63 -13.97 3.53
N HIS A 134 -9.19 -13.95 4.75
CA HIS A 134 -9.88 -15.04 5.44
C HIS A 134 -9.88 -16.42 4.76
N GLY A 135 -9.30 -17.41 5.45
CA GLY A 135 -9.41 -18.80 5.08
C GLY A 135 -8.41 -19.65 5.84
N LYS A 136 -8.63 -20.96 5.85
CA LYS A 136 -7.76 -22.02 6.41
C LYS A 136 -6.42 -22.13 5.66
N VAL A 137 -5.78 -21.00 5.41
CA VAL A 137 -4.56 -20.86 4.62
C VAL A 137 -3.40 -21.58 5.28
N TYR A 138 -3.39 -21.69 6.61
CA TYR A 138 -2.43 -22.53 7.34
C TYR A 138 -2.71 -24.04 7.17
N GLU A 139 -3.97 -24.46 7.07
CA GLU A 139 -4.32 -25.87 6.85
C GLU A 139 -4.00 -26.32 5.42
N ASN A 140 -4.24 -25.47 4.42
CA ASN A 140 -3.96 -25.77 3.00
C ASN A 140 -2.47 -25.61 2.62
N ARG A 141 -1.60 -25.25 3.57
CA ARG A 141 -0.16 -25.00 3.37
C ARG A 141 0.70 -25.83 4.31
N GLN A 142 0.14 -26.80 5.05
CA GLN A 142 0.98 -27.87 5.56
C GLN A 142 1.63 -28.53 4.36
N ALA A 143 2.96 -28.67 4.39
CA ALA A 143 3.68 -29.44 3.39
C ALA A 143 3.06 -30.83 3.36
N THR A 144 2.22 -31.10 2.36
CA THR A 144 1.69 -32.45 2.21
C THR A 144 2.90 -33.31 1.85
N THR A 145 3.07 -34.44 2.52
CA THR A 145 4.07 -35.45 2.13
C THR A 145 3.72 -36.13 0.81
N LYS A 146 2.65 -35.70 0.13
CA LYS A 146 2.22 -36.25 -1.15
C LYS A 146 3.17 -35.76 -2.25
N THR A 147 3.83 -36.72 -2.89
CA THR A 147 4.78 -36.54 -4.00
C THR A 147 4.12 -36.57 -5.38
N VAL A 148 2.78 -36.63 -5.44
CA VAL A 148 2.02 -36.66 -6.70
C VAL A 148 0.86 -35.68 -6.65
N LEU A 149 0.72 -34.94 -7.74
CA LEU A 149 -0.38 -34.00 -8.01
C LEU A 149 -1.49 -34.79 -8.70
N GLU A 150 -2.57 -35.09 -7.98
CA GLU A 150 -3.87 -35.43 -8.58
C GLU A 150 -4.59 -34.16 -9.04
#